data_AF-A0A095X9C0-F1
#
_entry.id   AF-A0A095X9C0-F1
#
_cell.length_a   1.000
_cell.length_b   1.000
_cell.length_c   1.000
_cell.angle_alpha   90.00
_cell.angle_beta   90.00
_cell.angle_gamma   90.00
#
_symmetry.space_group_name_H-M   'P 1'
#
loop_
_entity.id
_entity.type
_entity.pdbx_description
1 polymer ?
#
loop_
_entity_poly.entity_id
_entity_poly.type
_entity_poly.pdbx_seq_one_letter_code
_entity_poly.pdbx_strand_id
1 'polypeptide(L)'
;MESKRIKEVIVVEGKDDITRVSEALDATIIATGGIHINRKKLDEIVEITKDRGAIILTDPDHAGNVIRKKLLANLKCPVKIAYFKQSLAIKDGDIGIENAKKEDIIEAINKARPTYVSKTENFSAEFLFEHRLTGFDDSKKRREYLSDRLNLGNPNAKTLLKRLNNFNIDKNEVLKILEEYSEGQNI
;
A
#
# COMPACT_ATOMS: atom_id res chain seq x y z
N MET A 1 -7.95 -22.66 3.47
CA MET A 1 -6.66 -22.34 2.80
C MET A 1 -6.16 -21.05 3.42
N GLU A 2 -4.96 -21.06 4.01
CA GLU A 2 -4.33 -19.81 4.44
C GLU A 2 -4.19 -18.90 3.22
N SER A 3 -4.84 -17.74 3.26
CA SER A 3 -4.67 -16.73 2.23
C SER A 3 -3.25 -16.19 2.34
N LYS A 4 -2.48 -16.31 1.26
CA LYS A 4 -1.10 -15.81 1.19
C LYS A 4 -1.12 -14.42 0.56
N ARG A 5 -0.40 -13.50 1.20
CA ARG A 5 -0.25 -12.12 0.74
C ARG A 5 1.20 -11.85 0.38
N ILE A 6 1.43 -11.02 -0.64
CA ILE A 6 2.78 -10.49 -0.91
C ILE A 6 3.19 -9.55 0.23
N LYS A 7 4.36 -9.81 0.80
CA LYS A 7 4.95 -9.01 1.89
C LYS A 7 5.32 -7.61 1.41
N GLU A 8 6.02 -7.53 0.27
CA GLU A 8 6.50 -6.28 -0.29
C GLU A 8 5.35 -5.35 -0.68
N VAL A 9 5.62 -4.05 -0.59
CA VAL A 9 4.71 -3.05 -1.16
C VAL A 9 4.97 -2.95 -2.66
N ILE A 10 3.93 -3.11 -3.47
CA ILE A 10 4.01 -2.91 -4.91
C ILE A 10 3.87 -1.40 -5.19
N VAL A 11 4.90 -0.81 -5.81
CA VAL A 11 4.92 0.60 -6.19
C VAL A 11 4.63 0.71 -7.69
N VAL A 12 3.56 1.41 -8.04
CA VAL A 12 3.06 1.60 -9.42
C VAL A 12 3.04 3.08 -9.83
N GLU A 13 2.80 3.39 -11.10
CA GLU A 13 2.78 4.76 -11.60
C GLU A 13 1.46 5.46 -11.25
N GLY A 14 0.36 4.89 -11.73
CA GLY A 14 -0.97 5.47 -11.72
C GLY A 14 -1.96 4.82 -10.76
N LYS A 15 -3.14 5.43 -10.62
CA LYS A 15 -4.24 4.85 -9.84
C LYS A 15 -4.89 3.67 -10.55
N ASP A 16 -4.91 3.69 -11.87
CA ASP A 16 -5.51 2.60 -12.67
C ASP A 16 -4.68 1.31 -12.53
N ASP A 17 -3.36 1.43 -12.45
CA ASP A 17 -2.46 0.33 -12.08
C ASP A 17 -2.80 -0.27 -10.71
N ILE A 18 -3.16 0.56 -9.72
CA ILE A 18 -3.56 0.05 -8.39
C ILE A 18 -4.75 -0.89 -8.56
N THR A 19 -5.76 -0.46 -9.30
CA THR A 19 -6.95 -1.25 -9.56
C THR A 19 -6.55 -2.56 -10.21
N ARG A 20 -5.79 -2.49 -11.30
CA ARG A 20 -5.42 -3.65 -12.09
C ARG A 20 -4.58 -4.68 -11.32
N VAL A 21 -3.59 -4.22 -10.56
CA VAL A 21 -2.76 -5.09 -9.73
C VAL A 21 -3.57 -5.68 -8.57
N SER A 22 -4.47 -4.90 -7.96
CA SER A 22 -5.30 -5.38 -6.84
C SER A 22 -6.30 -6.45 -7.25
N GLU A 23 -6.72 -6.45 -8.53
CA GLU A 23 -7.55 -7.47 -9.11
C GLU A 23 -6.82 -8.79 -9.40
N ALA A 24 -5.48 -8.74 -9.47
CA ALA A 24 -4.64 -9.86 -9.83
C ALA A 24 -3.99 -10.53 -8.60
N LEU A 25 -3.63 -9.75 -7.58
CA LEU A 25 -2.83 -10.20 -6.44
C LEU A 25 -3.26 -9.52 -5.13
N ASP A 26 -3.20 -10.26 -4.01
CA ASP A 26 -3.32 -9.67 -2.68
C ASP A 26 -1.96 -9.10 -2.23
N ALA A 27 -1.84 -7.78 -2.27
CA ALA A 27 -0.64 -7.03 -1.90
C ALA A 27 -1.01 -5.65 -1.34
N THR A 28 -0.05 -4.98 -0.69
CA THR A 28 -0.18 -3.54 -0.46
C THR A 28 0.34 -2.82 -1.70
N ILE A 29 -0.45 -1.92 -2.28
CA ILE A 29 -0.10 -1.23 -3.52
C ILE A 29 -0.18 0.28 -3.28
N ILE A 30 0.83 1.02 -3.77
CA ILE A 30 0.90 2.47 -3.70
C ILE A 30 1.32 3.04 -5.06
N ALA A 31 0.62 4.09 -5.51
CA ALA A 31 0.97 4.81 -6.73
C ALA A 31 1.90 5.99 -6.42
N THR A 32 2.84 6.23 -7.33
CA THR A 32 3.73 7.40 -7.29
C THR A 32 3.02 8.70 -7.67
N GLY A 33 1.94 8.61 -8.45
CA GLY A 33 1.21 9.79 -8.94
C GLY A 33 1.85 10.40 -10.18
N GLY A 34 2.57 9.59 -10.97
CA GLY A 34 3.26 9.99 -12.20
C GLY A 34 4.76 10.23 -12.04
N ILE A 35 5.38 10.67 -13.13
CA ILE A 35 6.83 10.85 -13.25
C ILE A 35 7.45 11.81 -12.21
N HIS A 36 6.70 12.85 -11.82
CA HIS A 36 7.15 13.87 -10.86
C HIS A 36 6.70 13.54 -9.44
N ILE A 37 7.35 12.54 -8.83
CA ILE A 37 7.10 12.17 -7.43
C ILE A 37 7.47 13.34 -6.51
N ASN A 38 6.47 13.94 -5.84
CA ASN A 38 6.71 15.01 -4.87
C ASN A 38 7.31 14.46 -3.56
N ARG A 39 7.89 15.35 -2.74
CA ARG A 39 8.62 14.95 -1.53
C ARG A 39 7.75 14.18 -0.54
N LYS A 40 6.54 14.69 -0.25
CA LYS A 40 5.59 14.06 0.67
C LYS A 40 5.23 12.64 0.24
N LYS A 41 4.98 12.44 -1.05
CA LYS A 41 4.66 11.12 -1.62
C LYS A 41 5.88 10.19 -1.56
N LEU A 42 7.06 10.71 -1.85
CA LEU A 42 8.29 9.92 -1.75
C LEU A 42 8.55 9.46 -0.31
N ASP A 43 8.39 10.36 0.67
CA ASP A 43 8.53 10.01 2.09
C ASP A 43 7.49 8.97 2.52
N GLU A 44 6.23 9.08 2.06
CA GLU A 44 5.18 8.06 2.27
C GLU A 44 5.61 6.69 1.69
N ILE A 45 6.17 6.64 0.48
CA ILE A 45 6.62 5.40 -0.16
C ILE A 45 7.83 4.81 0.59
N VAL A 46 8.78 5.64 1.04
CA VAL A 46 9.92 5.17 1.84
C VAL A 46 9.42 4.57 3.16
N GLU A 47 8.51 5.25 3.84
CA GLU A 47 7.99 4.80 5.13
C GLU A 47 7.20 3.49 5.01
N ILE A 48 6.30 3.38 4.03
CA ILE A 48 5.46 2.19 3.84
C ILE A 48 6.26 0.94 3.47
N THR A 49 7.41 1.11 2.78
CA THR A 49 8.26 0.03 2.28
C THR A 49 9.36 -0.39 3.25
N LYS A 50 9.74 0.45 4.24
CA LYS A 50 10.94 0.29 5.07
C LYS A 50 11.14 -1.12 5.65
N ASP A 51 10.11 -1.71 6.26
CA ASP A 51 10.18 -3.01 6.95
C ASP A 51 9.75 -4.19 6.05
N ARG A 52 9.12 -3.87 4.91
CA ARG A 52 8.47 -4.85 4.04
C ARG A 52 9.25 -5.15 2.77
N GLY A 53 10.07 -4.21 2.33
CA GLY A 53 10.63 -4.19 0.99
C GLY A 53 9.63 -3.63 -0.03
N ALA A 54 10.13 -3.43 -1.25
CA ALA A 54 9.35 -2.90 -2.37
C ALA A 54 9.46 -3.80 -3.59
N ILE A 55 8.38 -3.91 -4.36
CA ILE A 55 8.40 -4.39 -5.74
C ILE A 55 8.00 -3.21 -6.63
N ILE A 56 8.93 -2.73 -7.46
CA ILE A 56 8.64 -1.67 -8.42
C ILE A 56 8.03 -2.32 -9.67
N LEU A 57 6.82 -1.91 -10.02
CA LEU A 57 6.11 -2.29 -11.23
C LEU A 57 5.76 -1.01 -11.98
N THR A 58 6.52 -0.70 -13.03
CA THR A 58 6.38 0.52 -13.84
C THR A 58 6.36 0.13 -15.31
N ASP A 59 5.80 1.02 -16.13
CA ASP A 59 5.70 0.80 -17.56
C ASP A 59 7.07 0.63 -18.23
N PRO A 60 7.15 -0.16 -19.32
CA PRO A 60 8.38 -0.38 -20.05
C PRO A 60 8.67 0.78 -21.02
N ASP A 61 8.57 2.01 -20.55
CA ASP A 61 8.68 3.25 -21.31
C ASP A 61 9.70 4.22 -20.68
N HIS A 62 9.75 5.48 -21.15
CA HIS A 62 10.66 6.47 -20.58
C HIS A 62 10.22 6.91 -19.17
N ALA A 63 8.92 7.13 -18.94
CA ALA A 63 8.41 7.61 -17.66
C ALA A 63 8.65 6.60 -16.55
N GLY A 64 8.33 5.32 -16.80
CA GLY A 64 8.58 4.22 -15.90
C GLY A 64 10.05 4.06 -15.53
N ASN A 65 10.96 4.27 -16.49
CA ASN A 65 12.40 4.27 -16.22
C ASN A 65 12.86 5.41 -15.29
N VAL A 66 12.32 6.62 -15.47
CA VAL A 66 12.62 7.77 -14.60
C VAL A 66 12.10 7.53 -13.19
N ILE A 67 10.86 7.06 -13.04
CA ILE A 67 10.25 6.69 -11.76
C ILE A 67 11.10 5.63 -11.05
N ARG A 68 11.45 4.56 -11.77
CA ARG A 68 12.25 3.45 -11.24
C ARG A 68 13.60 3.91 -10.72
N LYS A 69 14.33 4.74 -11.49
CA LYS A 69 15.60 5.34 -11.05
C LYS A 69 15.42 6.19 -9.79
N LYS A 70 14.38 7.02 -9.74
CA LYS A 70 14.09 7.89 -8.60
C LYS A 70 13.79 7.07 -7.34
N LEU A 71 12.99 6.02 -7.44
CA LEU A 71 12.68 5.12 -6.34
C LEU A 71 13.94 4.38 -5.86
N LEU A 72 14.70 3.77 -6.77
CA LEU A 72 15.95 3.06 -6.43
C LEU A 72 16.96 3.96 -5.70
N ALA A 73 17.02 5.25 -6.03
CA ALA A 73 17.91 6.19 -5.37
C ALA A 73 17.48 6.60 -3.94
N ASN A 74 16.21 6.40 -3.57
CA ASN A 74 15.64 6.93 -2.32
C ASN A 74 15.14 5.85 -1.36
N LEU A 75 14.76 4.67 -1.86
CA LEU A 75 14.28 3.57 -1.03
C LEU A 75 15.43 2.97 -0.22
N LYS A 76 15.25 2.92 1.10
CA LYS A 76 16.22 2.36 2.06
C LYS A 76 15.81 0.97 2.55
N CYS A 77 15.28 0.15 1.64
CA CYS A 77 14.81 -1.21 1.91
C CYS A 77 15.24 -2.15 0.76
N PRO A 78 15.10 -3.48 0.90
CA PRO A 78 15.25 -4.39 -0.24
C PRO A 78 14.25 -4.04 -1.35
N VAL A 79 14.75 -3.84 -2.57
CA VAL A 79 13.93 -3.53 -3.74
C VAL A 79 14.04 -4.65 -4.77
N LYS A 80 12.89 -5.15 -5.20
CA LYS A 80 12.71 -6.06 -6.32
C LYS A 80 12.08 -5.29 -7.47
N ILE A 81 12.35 -5.73 -8.69
CA ILE A 81 11.87 -5.05 -9.89
C ILE A 81 11.11 -6.04 -10.75
N ALA A 82 9.83 -5.75 -11.01
CA ALA A 82 9.01 -6.48 -11.93
C ALA A 82 9.06 -5.79 -13.31
N TYR A 83 9.52 -6.53 -14.32
CA TYR A 83 9.59 -6.04 -15.68
C TYR A 83 8.40 -6.56 -16.49
N PHE A 84 7.72 -5.66 -17.18
CA PHE A 84 6.78 -6.00 -18.24
C PHE A 84 7.49 -6.06 -19.59
N LYS A 85 7.11 -7.02 -20.43
CA LYS A 85 7.44 -6.94 -21.87
C LYS A 85 6.50 -5.93 -22.50
N GLN A 86 7.02 -5.01 -23.32
CA GLN A 86 6.21 -4.04 -24.05
C GLN A 86 5.02 -4.70 -24.74
N SER A 87 5.24 -5.82 -25.45
CA SER A 87 4.22 -6.57 -26.18
C SER A 87 3.02 -7.05 -25.34
N LEU A 88 3.14 -7.11 -24.02
CA LEU A 88 2.08 -7.55 -23.09
C LEU A 88 1.28 -6.39 -22.49
N ALA A 89 1.74 -5.15 -22.71
CA ALA A 89 1.14 -3.94 -22.18
C ALA A 89 0.58 -3.03 -23.30
N ILE A 90 0.52 -3.52 -24.55
CA ILE A 90 0.00 -2.74 -25.69
C ILE A 90 -1.47 -3.06 -25.93
N LYS A 91 -2.31 -2.04 -25.95
CA LYS A 91 -3.67 -2.12 -26.47
C LYS A 91 -3.95 -0.91 -27.33
N ASP A 92 -4.37 -1.15 -28.58
CA ASP A 92 -4.71 -0.10 -29.56
C ASP A 92 -3.61 0.98 -29.77
N GLY A 93 -2.33 0.60 -29.58
CA GLY A 93 -1.17 1.49 -29.71
C GLY A 93 -0.75 2.21 -28.41
N ASP A 94 -1.50 2.01 -27.33
CA ASP A 94 -1.21 2.57 -26.01
C ASP A 94 -0.49 1.54 -25.11
N ILE A 95 0.55 1.97 -24.40
CA ILE A 95 1.44 1.10 -23.60
C ILE A 95 1.23 1.43 -22.13
N GLY A 96 0.71 0.48 -21.35
CA GLY A 96 0.51 0.68 -19.90
C GLY A 96 0.13 -0.60 -19.15
N ILE A 97 0.48 -0.68 -17.87
CA ILE A 97 0.09 -1.78 -16.97
C ILE A 97 -1.44 -1.91 -16.86
N GLU A 98 -2.17 -0.80 -16.93
CA GLU A 98 -3.64 -0.77 -17.02
C GLU A 98 -4.22 -1.63 -18.17
N ASN A 99 -3.47 -1.78 -19.26
CA ASN A 99 -3.86 -2.57 -20.43
C ASN A 99 -3.45 -4.06 -20.32
N ALA A 100 -2.62 -4.42 -19.35
CA ALA A 100 -2.11 -5.78 -19.19
C ALA A 100 -3.21 -6.77 -18.75
N LYS A 101 -3.08 -8.05 -19.12
CA LYS A 101 -3.95 -9.10 -18.56
C LYS A 101 -3.54 -9.40 -17.12
N LYS A 102 -4.47 -9.96 -16.32
CA LYS A 102 -4.19 -10.28 -14.91
C LYS A 102 -3.06 -11.29 -14.82
N GLU A 103 -3.04 -12.24 -15.75
CA GLU A 103 -2.06 -13.30 -15.85
C GLU A 103 -0.65 -12.73 -16.10
N ASP A 104 -0.53 -11.72 -16.95
CA ASP A 104 0.75 -11.06 -17.24
C ASP A 104 1.29 -10.32 -16.00
N ILE A 105 0.41 -9.69 -15.21
CA ILE A 105 0.78 -9.02 -13.96
C ILE A 105 1.28 -10.04 -12.95
N ILE A 106 0.55 -11.16 -12.79
CA ILE A 106 0.94 -12.26 -11.91
C ILE A 106 2.31 -12.80 -12.33
N GLU A 107 2.53 -13.02 -13.62
CA GLU A 107 3.80 -13.52 -14.14
C GLU A 107 4.95 -12.53 -13.90
N ALA A 108 4.75 -11.25 -14.19
CA ALA A 108 5.76 -10.21 -14.00
C ALA A 108 6.17 -10.07 -12.53
N ILE A 109 5.19 -10.06 -11.61
CA ILE A 109 5.45 -10.02 -10.17
C ILE A 109 6.13 -11.30 -9.70
N ASN A 110 5.69 -12.49 -10.11
CA ASN A 110 6.29 -13.76 -9.73
C ASN A 110 7.76 -13.87 -10.18
N LYS A 111 8.10 -13.35 -11.37
CA LYS A 111 9.47 -13.25 -11.87
C LYS A 111 10.36 -12.37 -10.99
N ALA A 112 9.79 -11.36 -10.33
CA ALA A 112 10.48 -10.56 -9.34
C ALA A 112 10.73 -11.30 -8.01
N ARG A 113 10.25 -12.56 -7.90
CA ARG A 113 10.41 -13.46 -6.74
C ARG A 113 9.86 -12.84 -5.44
N PRO A 114 8.55 -12.59 -5.35
CA PRO A 114 7.95 -11.95 -4.18
C PRO A 114 8.06 -12.84 -2.95
N THR A 115 8.05 -12.24 -1.77
CA THR A 115 7.99 -13.00 -0.51
C THR A 115 6.53 -13.08 -0.07
N TYR A 116 6.04 -14.29 0.19
CA TYR A 116 4.67 -14.49 0.67
C TYR A 116 4.64 -14.64 2.19
N VAL A 117 3.66 -14.00 2.82
CA VAL A 117 3.35 -14.11 4.24
C VAL A 117 1.92 -14.59 4.42
N SER A 118 1.64 -15.22 5.56
CA SER A 118 0.27 -15.54 5.94
C SER A 118 -0.50 -14.24 6.17
N LYS A 119 -1.73 -14.19 5.66
CA LYS A 119 -2.62 -13.06 5.90
C LYS A 119 -3.17 -13.15 7.32
N THR A 120 -2.74 -12.23 8.18
CA THR A 120 -3.31 -12.02 9.51
C THR A 120 -4.21 -10.79 9.45
N GLU A 121 -5.53 -11.00 9.51
CA GLU A 121 -6.48 -9.89 9.68
C GLU A 121 -6.59 -9.58 11.18
N ASN A 122 -5.70 -8.74 11.68
CA ASN A 122 -5.66 -8.35 13.09
C ASN A 122 -6.81 -7.42 13.48
N PHE A 123 -7.39 -6.73 12.49
CA PHE A 123 -8.44 -5.74 12.68
C PHE A 123 -9.65 -6.06 11.80
N SER A 124 -10.85 -5.89 12.34
CA SER A 124 -12.13 -6.09 11.67
C SER A 124 -12.98 -4.82 11.69
N ALA A 125 -14.10 -4.81 10.97
CA ALA A 125 -15.09 -3.74 11.09
C ALA A 125 -15.68 -3.68 12.52
N GLU A 126 -15.87 -4.84 13.15
CA GLU A 126 -16.30 -4.96 14.55
C GLU A 126 -15.30 -4.26 15.49
N PHE A 127 -14.00 -4.52 15.31
CA PHE A 127 -12.95 -3.86 16.10
C PHE A 127 -13.05 -2.33 15.99
N LEU A 128 -13.26 -1.79 14.78
CA LEU A 128 -13.43 -0.34 14.61
C LEU A 128 -14.66 0.19 15.34
N PHE A 129 -15.76 -0.57 15.37
CA PHE A 129 -16.98 -0.18 16.06
C PHE A 129 -16.80 -0.23 17.58
N GLU A 130 -16.30 -1.34 18.11
CA GLU A 130 -16.00 -1.52 19.55
C GLU A 130 -15.10 -0.42 20.12
N HIS A 131 -14.13 0.04 19.32
CA HIS A 131 -13.18 1.08 19.71
C HIS A 131 -13.60 2.49 19.28
N ARG A 132 -14.87 2.67 18.89
CA ARG A 132 -15.48 3.95 18.50
C ARG A 132 -14.78 4.66 17.34
N LEU A 133 -14.08 3.95 16.48
CA LEU A 133 -13.44 4.48 15.27
C LEU A 133 -14.42 4.62 14.09
N THR A 134 -15.64 4.09 14.23
CA THR A 134 -16.75 4.29 13.29
C THR A 134 -18.10 4.26 14.03
N GLY A 135 -19.12 4.94 13.48
CA GLY A 135 -20.49 4.87 14.00
C GLY A 135 -20.80 5.77 15.20
N PHE A 136 -19.85 6.57 15.68
CA PHE A 136 -20.03 7.51 16.80
C PHE A 136 -19.63 8.95 16.41
N ASP A 137 -20.14 9.93 17.13
CA ASP A 137 -19.88 11.36 16.87
C ASP A 137 -18.39 11.72 17.01
N ASP A 138 -17.68 11.06 17.93
CA ASP A 138 -16.25 11.27 18.18
C ASP A 138 -15.33 10.41 17.29
N SER A 139 -15.90 9.56 16.41
CA SER A 139 -15.12 8.62 15.59
C SER A 139 -14.13 9.31 14.66
N LYS A 140 -14.45 10.49 14.14
CA LYS A 140 -13.53 11.23 13.27
C LYS A 140 -12.26 11.65 14.03
N LYS A 141 -12.42 12.25 15.21
CA LYS A 141 -11.31 12.73 16.04
C LYS A 141 -10.41 11.58 16.51
N ARG A 142 -11.02 10.46 16.93
CA ARG A 142 -10.27 9.24 17.29
C ARG A 142 -9.44 8.71 16.13
N ARG A 143 -10.01 8.67 14.92
CA ARG A 143 -9.28 8.24 13.73
C ARG A 143 -8.14 9.19 13.37
N GLU A 144 -8.33 10.50 13.49
CA GLU A 144 -7.29 11.50 13.27
C GLU A 144 -6.13 11.31 14.25
N TYR A 145 -6.43 11.21 15.56
CA TYR A 145 -5.42 10.97 16.59
C TYR A 145 -4.61 9.68 16.36
N LEU A 146 -5.31 8.57 16.13
CA LEU A 146 -4.68 7.28 15.85
C LEU A 146 -3.82 7.33 14.58
N SER A 147 -4.34 7.95 13.53
CA SER A 147 -3.67 7.96 12.23
C SER A 147 -2.45 8.88 12.21
N ASP A 148 -2.46 9.98 12.98
CA ASP A 148 -1.29 10.85 13.12
C ASP A 148 -0.15 10.12 13.85
N ARG A 149 -0.46 9.39 14.93
CA ARG A 149 0.54 8.62 15.70
C ARG A 149 1.13 7.46 14.90
N LEU A 150 0.33 6.85 14.03
CA LEU A 150 0.76 5.74 13.16
C LEU A 150 1.23 6.19 11.77
N ASN A 151 1.33 7.51 11.51
CA ASN A 151 1.66 8.08 10.20
C ASN A 151 0.79 7.55 9.04
N LEU A 152 -0.50 7.31 9.30
CA LEU A 152 -1.46 6.80 8.34
C LEU A 152 -2.24 7.89 7.59
N GLY A 153 -1.93 9.17 7.79
CA GLY A 153 -2.64 10.31 7.17
C GLY A 153 -4.06 10.51 7.73
N ASN A 154 -5.01 11.01 6.94
CA ASN A 154 -6.41 11.20 7.40
C ASN A 154 -7.38 10.24 6.67
N PRO A 155 -7.44 8.95 7.06
CA PRO A 155 -8.29 7.95 6.42
C PRO A 155 -9.75 8.00 6.88
N ASN A 156 -10.69 7.67 5.98
CA ASN A 156 -12.03 7.25 6.38
C ASN A 156 -12.00 5.88 7.12
N ALA A 157 -13.09 5.42 7.75
CA ALA A 157 -13.10 4.16 8.50
C ALA A 157 -12.68 2.93 7.65
N LYS A 158 -13.19 2.83 6.42
CA LYS A 158 -12.86 1.74 5.48
C LYS A 158 -11.38 1.78 5.09
N THR A 159 -10.84 2.97 4.81
CA THR A 159 -9.43 3.17 4.50
C THR A 159 -8.55 2.87 5.70
N LEU A 160 -8.97 3.23 6.93
CA LEU A 160 -8.23 2.94 8.16
C LEU A 160 -8.11 1.44 8.38
N LEU A 161 -9.23 0.69 8.30
CA LEU A 161 -9.21 -0.78 8.42
C LEU A 161 -8.22 -1.41 7.44
N LYS A 162 -8.30 -0.98 6.18
CA LYS A 162 -7.38 -1.45 5.13
C LYS A 162 -5.94 -1.10 5.47
N ARG A 163 -5.66 0.12 5.96
CA ARG A 163 -4.31 0.54 6.36
C ARG A 163 -3.81 -0.28 7.55
N LEU A 164 -4.53 -0.39 8.65
CA LEU A 164 -4.11 -1.17 9.82
C LEU A 164 -3.69 -2.60 9.45
N ASN A 165 -4.51 -3.31 8.66
CA ASN A 165 -4.19 -4.65 8.18
C ASN A 165 -3.09 -4.67 7.11
N ASN A 166 -2.98 -3.64 6.28
CA ASN A 166 -1.95 -3.55 5.25
C ASN A 166 -0.57 -3.24 5.80
N PHE A 167 -0.47 -2.37 6.80
CA PHE A 167 0.78 -1.99 7.44
C PHE A 167 1.25 -3.04 8.46
N ASN A 168 0.49 -4.12 8.68
CA ASN A 168 0.76 -5.15 9.68
C ASN A 168 1.03 -4.53 11.06
N ILE A 169 0.21 -3.54 11.42
CA ILE A 169 0.36 -2.81 12.68
C ILE A 169 0.04 -3.76 13.83
N ASP A 170 0.83 -3.68 14.89
CA ASP A 170 0.60 -4.49 16.06
C ASP A 170 -0.70 -4.07 16.76
N LYS A 171 -1.52 -5.04 17.13
CA LYS A 171 -2.82 -4.76 17.77
C LYS A 171 -2.63 -4.05 19.11
N ASN A 172 -1.58 -4.36 19.87
CA ASN A 172 -1.32 -3.72 21.16
C ASN A 172 -0.86 -2.27 20.99
N GLU A 173 -0.10 -1.97 19.93
CA GLU A 173 0.27 -0.58 19.60
C GLU A 173 -0.99 0.28 19.37
N VAL A 174 -1.95 -0.23 18.59
CA VAL A 174 -3.23 0.46 18.35
C VAL A 174 -4.01 0.65 19.64
N LEU A 175 -4.15 -0.40 20.45
CA LEU A 175 -4.88 -0.34 21.72
C LEU A 175 -4.30 0.70 22.67
N LYS A 176 -2.97 0.73 22.81
CA LYS A 176 -2.27 1.71 23.64
C LYS A 176 -2.54 3.15 23.22
N ILE A 177 -2.48 3.44 21.91
CA ILE A 177 -2.76 4.80 21.40
C ILE A 177 -4.21 5.21 21.70
N LEU A 178 -5.16 4.28 21.62
CA LEU A 178 -6.58 4.56 21.89
C LEU A 178 -6.88 4.75 23.39
N GLU A 179 -6.13 4.06 24.25
CA GLU A 179 -6.16 4.24 25.70
C GLU A 179 -5.66 5.65 26.07
N GLU A 180 -4.49 6.06 25.57
CA GLU A 180 -3.94 7.41 25.77
C GLU A 180 -4.91 8.52 25.34
N TYR A 181 -5.60 8.33 24.21
CA TYR A 181 -6.63 9.28 23.77
C TYR A 181 -7.78 9.38 24.77
N SER A 182 -8.21 8.25 25.32
CA SER A 182 -9.37 8.19 26.22
C SER A 182 -9.05 8.81 27.58
N GLU A 183 -7.84 8.61 28.10
CA GLU A 183 -7.35 9.27 29.33
C GLU A 183 -7.25 10.79 29.17
N GLY A 184 -6.73 11.27 28.04
CA GLY A 184 -6.62 12.70 27.74
C GLY A 184 -7.95 13.43 27.46
N GLN A 185 -9.08 12.72 27.43
CA GLN A 185 -10.43 13.30 27.34
C GLN A 185 -11.17 13.30 28.70
N ASN A 186 -10.62 12.65 29.72
CA ASN A 186 -11.18 12.61 31.08
C ASN A 186 -10.59 13.71 32.01
N ILE A 187 -9.92 14.70 31.43
CA ILE A 187 -9.35 15.88 32.08
C ILE A 187 -10.06 17.12 31.53
#